data_AF-A0A9D9CIR4-F1
#
_entry.id   AF-A0A9D9CIR4-F1
#
_cell.length_a   1.000
_cell.length_b   1.000
_cell.length_c   1.000
_cell.angle_alpha   90.00
_cell.angle_beta   90.00
_cell.angle_gamma   90.00
#
_symmetry.space_group_name_H-M   'P 1'
#
loop_
_entity.id
_entity.type
_entity.pdbx_description
1 polymer ?
#
loop_
_entity_poly.entity_id
_entity_poly.type
_entity_poly.pdbx_seq_one_letter_code
_entity_poly.pdbx_strand_id
1 'polypeptide(L)'
;MSSITKFKHELSRVFDDTLHTKQWHNYVDYAIIGLIIISTLEVFASTYSVVVERYGHILHIVDYATTFLFTIEVTLRIWCADMIDEKYKGFWGRVRYCFSFYGLIDILSTYPFYLNFFIQIPYVALKALRIARLLRVFRYIKAFNILSRAISSKREELVVSLQFLCIITLILSFILFFVEHEAQPDVYDNGWTSVVWAFAQYIGDPGNFADTPPITLVGRLIACVIGVLGIAIFAVPAGLIGSGFSDIMAEDAEAEKLKNDIQRIVHSFKFEKDQHFTQLFVVPRYKDLNTIITRQYLTIEDITKAVEASDCLHLYNMANAVNAEDNPADKIVVFNYKRNTPYGCCIDRGSKVTIVFTSGHIESCTSWFAYHIAKIGGFNFISKEVDTDPNNPTSYYTIPNNPICTNLPLFLEDLNRLTARPGSWAIPILGASGPRSRPHQFHFCYNSKKKDASYNDPQSKITDYETFDRLYNHLSETLKRELDYNCDKNEYYGIGKQNIAHYIKADNIFTLRVECFVWLFDFRRMATIKALADGINAILEPEVEKQLPPEMVTRVEGHDFGMQDYVD
;
A
#
# COMPACT_ATOMS: atom_id res chain seq x y z
N MET A 1 4.44 -22.88 -6.21
CA MET A 1 3.51 -22.91 -5.04
C MET A 1 2.71 -24.21 -5.08
N SER A 2 2.72 -25.04 -4.04
CA SER A 2 2.04 -26.36 -4.06
C SER A 2 0.51 -26.21 -4.10
N SER A 3 -0.22 -27.21 -4.61
CA SER A 3 -1.70 -27.20 -4.69
C SER A 3 -2.36 -26.97 -3.32
N ILE A 4 -1.77 -27.52 -2.26
CA ILE A 4 -2.23 -27.35 -0.87
C ILE A 4 -2.02 -25.91 -0.39
N THR A 5 -0.89 -25.29 -0.74
CA THR A 5 -0.61 -23.90 -0.36
C THR A 5 -1.57 -22.93 -1.05
N LYS A 6 -1.92 -23.19 -2.32
CA LYS A 6 -2.94 -22.40 -3.05
C LYS A 6 -4.33 -22.55 -2.41
N PHE A 7 -4.75 -23.78 -2.12
CA PHE A 7 -6.04 -24.03 -1.46
C PHE A 7 -6.12 -23.35 -0.09
N LYS A 8 -5.05 -23.47 0.71
CA LYS A 8 -4.96 -22.81 2.01
C LYS A 8 -5.05 -21.29 1.93
N HIS A 9 -4.42 -20.70 0.91
CA HIS A 9 -4.46 -19.27 0.65
C HIS A 9 -5.86 -18.79 0.20
N GLU A 10 -6.56 -19.55 -0.64
CA GLU A 10 -7.95 -19.22 -0.99
C GLU A 10 -8.88 -19.37 0.23
N LEU A 11 -8.67 -20.40 1.06
CA LEU A 11 -9.45 -20.61 2.27
C LEU A 11 -9.19 -19.53 3.34
N SER A 12 -7.96 -19.05 3.49
CA SER A 12 -7.68 -17.94 4.42
C SER A 12 -8.35 -16.64 3.99
N ARG A 13 -8.53 -16.42 2.69
CA ARG A 13 -9.28 -15.28 2.16
C ARG A 13 -10.79 -15.39 2.45
N VAL A 14 -11.33 -16.61 2.44
CA VAL A 14 -12.73 -16.87 2.83
C VAL A 14 -12.98 -16.59 4.31
N PHE A 15 -11.97 -16.81 5.16
CA PHE A 15 -12.05 -16.53 6.61
C PHE A 15 -11.46 -15.16 7.00
N ASP A 16 -11.19 -14.30 6.02
CA ASP A 16 -10.78 -12.92 6.28
C ASP A 16 -12.00 -12.16 6.81
N ASP A 17 -11.88 -11.60 8.02
CA ASP A 17 -12.99 -10.97 8.76
C ASP A 17 -13.47 -9.64 8.12
N THR A 18 -13.02 -9.34 6.88
CA THR A 18 -13.34 -8.13 6.12
C THR A 18 -14.43 -8.37 5.06
N LEU A 19 -15.66 -7.90 5.35
CA LEU A 19 -16.87 -7.97 4.51
C LEU A 19 -16.80 -7.27 3.12
N HIS A 20 -15.63 -6.78 2.70
CA HIS A 20 -15.45 -5.96 1.49
C HIS A 20 -14.63 -6.64 0.38
N THR A 21 -14.16 -7.87 0.56
CA THR A 21 -13.42 -8.59 -0.50
C THR A 21 -14.30 -9.65 -1.18
N LYS A 22 -14.55 -9.50 -2.50
CA LYS A 22 -15.24 -10.40 -3.48
C LYS A 22 -16.48 -11.22 -3.02
N GLN A 23 -17.43 -11.37 -3.94
CA GLN A 23 -18.76 -11.96 -3.73
C GLN A 23 -18.86 -13.28 -2.93
N TRP A 24 -17.85 -14.15 -2.94
CA TRP A 24 -17.91 -15.46 -2.26
C TRP A 24 -17.68 -15.39 -0.73
N HIS A 25 -16.92 -14.42 -0.22
CA HIS A 25 -16.59 -14.36 1.22
C HIS A 25 -17.82 -13.96 2.06
N ASN A 26 -18.57 -12.98 1.57
CA ASN A 26 -19.77 -12.49 2.27
C ASN A 26 -20.83 -13.60 2.50
N TYR A 27 -20.99 -14.55 1.57
CA TYR A 27 -21.96 -15.64 1.75
C TYR A 27 -21.57 -16.60 2.89
N VAL A 28 -20.28 -16.85 3.07
CA VAL A 28 -19.79 -17.71 4.16
C VAL A 28 -20.00 -17.01 5.50
N ASP A 29 -19.72 -15.71 5.58
CA ASP A 29 -19.98 -14.93 6.79
C ASP A 29 -21.47 -14.89 7.14
N TYR A 30 -22.34 -14.63 6.16
CA TYR A 30 -23.80 -14.68 6.38
C TYR A 30 -24.27 -16.08 6.79
N ALA A 31 -23.70 -17.14 6.24
CA ALA A 31 -24.01 -18.50 6.64
C ALA A 31 -23.58 -18.79 8.09
N ILE A 32 -22.39 -18.34 8.50
CA ILE A 32 -21.92 -18.50 9.88
C ILE A 32 -22.79 -17.70 10.85
N ILE A 33 -23.14 -16.45 10.51
CA ILE A 33 -24.08 -15.64 11.30
C ILE A 33 -25.43 -16.35 11.43
N GLY A 34 -25.96 -16.89 10.32
CA GLY A 34 -27.17 -17.69 10.32
C GLY A 34 -27.10 -18.90 11.25
N LEU A 35 -25.99 -19.64 11.23
CA LEU A 35 -25.74 -20.76 12.14
C LEU A 35 -25.68 -20.32 13.61
N ILE A 36 -25.09 -19.15 13.91
CA ILE A 36 -25.05 -18.61 15.27
C ILE A 36 -26.46 -18.27 15.74
N ILE A 37 -27.29 -17.64 14.90
CA ILE A 37 -28.68 -17.32 15.22
C ILE A 37 -29.48 -18.61 15.46
N ILE A 38 -29.36 -19.60 14.57
CA ILE A 38 -30.05 -20.89 14.71
C ILE A 38 -29.63 -21.59 16.01
N SER A 39 -28.33 -21.68 16.28
CA SER A 39 -27.82 -22.28 17.53
C SER A 39 -28.28 -21.51 18.77
N THR A 40 -28.40 -20.18 18.68
CA THR A 40 -28.88 -19.35 19.79
C THR A 40 -30.35 -19.62 20.06
N LEU A 41 -31.19 -19.62 19.02
CA LEU A 41 -32.61 -19.90 19.12
C LEU A 41 -32.88 -21.30 19.67
N GLU A 42 -32.06 -22.29 19.28
CA GLU A 42 -32.09 -23.64 19.86
C GLU A 42 -31.83 -23.62 21.36
N VAL A 43 -30.76 -22.95 21.81
CA VAL A 43 -30.42 -22.82 23.24
C VAL A 43 -31.57 -22.16 24.01
N PHE A 44 -32.15 -21.08 23.50
CA PHE A 44 -33.31 -20.44 24.11
C PHE A 44 -34.53 -21.37 24.16
N ALA A 45 -34.85 -22.06 23.07
CA ALA A 45 -35.96 -23.01 23.02
C ALA A 45 -35.79 -24.16 24.01
N SER A 46 -34.55 -24.61 24.23
CA SER A 46 -34.21 -25.68 25.19
C SER A 46 -34.43 -25.32 26.66
N THR A 47 -34.68 -24.03 26.98
CA THR A 47 -35.01 -23.57 28.34
C THR A 47 -36.46 -23.85 28.73
N TYR A 48 -37.35 -24.05 27.75
CA TYR A 48 -38.77 -24.29 27.99
C TYR A 48 -39.07 -25.80 28.05
N SER A 49 -39.53 -26.31 29.20
CA SER A 49 -39.85 -27.72 29.40
C SER A 49 -40.85 -28.27 28.37
N VAL A 50 -41.92 -27.50 28.09
CA VAL A 50 -42.95 -27.85 27.10
C VAL A 50 -42.39 -28.02 25.69
N VAL A 51 -41.39 -27.20 25.33
CA VAL A 51 -40.76 -27.26 24.00
C VAL A 51 -39.82 -28.46 23.92
N VAL A 52 -39.07 -28.74 24.98
CA VAL A 52 -38.18 -29.91 25.06
C VAL A 52 -38.97 -31.22 25.01
N GLU A 53 -40.09 -31.31 25.73
CA GLU A 53 -40.94 -32.51 25.73
C GLU A 53 -41.55 -32.81 24.34
N ARG A 54 -41.90 -31.76 23.57
CA ARG A 54 -42.53 -31.91 22.25
C ARG A 54 -41.56 -31.98 21.08
N TYR A 55 -40.44 -31.27 21.15
CA TYR A 55 -39.50 -31.07 20.03
C TYR A 55 -38.05 -31.42 20.38
N GLY A 56 -37.78 -32.06 21.53
CA GLY A 56 -36.43 -32.37 22.00
C GLY A 56 -35.55 -33.09 20.97
N HIS A 57 -36.10 -34.03 20.20
CA HIS A 57 -35.36 -34.71 19.13
C HIS A 57 -34.88 -33.75 18.03
N ILE A 58 -35.71 -32.79 17.62
CA ILE A 58 -35.35 -31.79 16.60
C ILE A 58 -34.29 -30.85 17.15
N LEU A 59 -34.43 -30.39 18.39
CA LEU A 59 -33.44 -29.52 19.05
C LEU A 59 -32.07 -30.22 19.14
N HIS A 60 -32.05 -31.50 19.50
CA HIS A 60 -30.81 -32.28 19.51
C HIS A 60 -30.16 -32.41 18.12
N ILE A 61 -30.94 -32.65 17.06
CA ILE A 61 -30.39 -32.68 15.69
C ILE A 61 -29.75 -31.32 15.35
N VAL A 62 -30.43 -30.22 15.66
CA VAL A 62 -29.91 -28.87 15.39
C VAL A 62 -28.65 -28.59 16.20
N ASP A 63 -28.59 -28.97 17.47
CA ASP A 63 -27.40 -28.82 18.32
C ASP A 63 -26.21 -29.61 17.77
N TYR A 64 -26.40 -30.88 17.41
CA TYR A 64 -25.32 -31.69 16.83
C TYR A 64 -24.87 -31.17 15.47
N ALA A 65 -25.81 -30.77 14.60
CA ALA A 65 -25.50 -30.24 13.28
C ALA A 65 -24.72 -28.92 13.36
N THR A 66 -25.19 -27.98 14.19
CA THR A 66 -24.50 -26.68 14.38
C THR A 66 -23.13 -26.86 15.04
N THR A 67 -23.02 -27.71 16.05
CA THR A 67 -21.74 -28.04 16.70
C THR A 67 -20.76 -28.66 15.71
N PHE A 68 -21.21 -29.58 14.86
CA PHE A 68 -20.37 -30.20 13.83
C PHE A 68 -19.87 -29.17 12.80
N LEU A 69 -20.76 -28.32 12.29
CA LEU A 69 -20.40 -27.27 11.34
C LEU A 69 -19.41 -26.25 11.93
N PHE A 70 -19.62 -25.82 13.18
CA PHE A 70 -18.68 -24.94 13.87
C PHE A 70 -17.33 -25.62 14.15
N THR A 71 -17.33 -26.92 14.43
CA THR A 71 -16.08 -27.67 14.63
C THR A 71 -15.25 -27.67 13.36
N ILE A 72 -15.88 -27.88 12.20
CA ILE A 72 -15.19 -27.80 10.90
C ILE A 72 -14.65 -26.38 10.70
N GLU A 73 -15.49 -25.37 10.86
CA GLU A 73 -15.13 -23.98 10.60
C GLU A 73 -13.98 -23.48 11.52
N VAL A 74 -14.05 -23.70 12.83
CA VAL A 74 -12.99 -23.32 13.77
C VAL A 74 -11.70 -24.08 13.49
N THR A 75 -11.78 -25.39 13.18
CA THR A 75 -10.59 -26.19 12.88
C THR A 75 -9.89 -25.70 11.62
N LEU A 76 -10.65 -25.40 10.56
CA LEU A 76 -10.11 -24.82 9.33
C LEU A 76 -9.52 -23.43 9.56
N ARG A 77 -10.16 -22.60 10.38
CA ARG A 77 -9.64 -21.26 10.72
C ARG A 77 -8.32 -21.34 11.49
N ILE A 78 -8.20 -22.21 12.49
CA ILE A 78 -6.93 -22.44 13.22
C ILE A 78 -5.85 -22.97 12.27
N TRP A 79 -6.22 -23.82 11.31
CA TRP A 79 -5.28 -24.33 10.31
C TRP A 79 -4.76 -23.24 9.36
N CYS A 80 -5.61 -22.27 9.00
CA CYS A 80 -5.28 -21.13 8.15
C CYS A 80 -4.74 -19.88 8.89
N ALA A 81 -4.68 -19.89 10.22
CA ALA A 81 -4.33 -18.72 11.02
C ALA A 81 -2.96 -18.09 10.67
N ASP A 82 -2.00 -18.91 10.26
CA ASP A 82 -0.66 -18.49 9.80
C ASP A 82 -0.66 -17.70 8.50
N MET A 83 -1.72 -17.80 7.70
CA MET A 83 -1.91 -17.05 6.46
C MET A 83 -2.82 -15.83 6.66
N ILE A 84 -3.62 -15.80 7.73
CA ILE A 84 -4.47 -14.66 8.11
C ILE A 84 -3.61 -13.56 8.74
N ASP A 85 -2.65 -13.94 9.60
CA ASP A 85 -1.72 -13.00 10.20
C ASP A 85 -0.35 -13.67 10.42
N GLU A 86 0.71 -13.01 9.98
CA GLU A 86 2.08 -13.51 10.10
C GLU A 86 2.46 -13.82 11.56
N LYS A 87 1.83 -13.14 12.53
CA LYS A 87 2.07 -13.36 13.98
C LYS A 87 1.66 -14.75 14.47
N TYR A 88 0.87 -15.49 13.67
CA TYR A 88 0.40 -16.85 13.97
C TYR A 88 1.11 -17.94 13.17
N LYS A 89 2.25 -17.62 12.54
CA LYS A 89 3.05 -18.58 11.78
C LYS A 89 3.63 -19.70 12.66
N GLY A 90 3.58 -20.94 12.16
CA GLY A 90 4.10 -22.13 12.83
C GLY A 90 3.19 -22.68 13.94
N PHE A 91 3.64 -23.73 14.63
CA PHE A 91 2.86 -24.39 15.67
C PHE A 91 2.53 -23.46 16.86
N TRP A 92 3.56 -22.78 17.39
CA TRP A 92 3.41 -21.84 18.51
C TRP A 92 2.58 -20.60 18.13
N GLY A 93 2.63 -20.18 16.86
CA GLY A 93 1.78 -19.12 16.34
C GLY A 93 0.29 -19.49 16.37
N ARG A 94 -0.06 -20.74 16.03
CA ARG A 94 -1.45 -21.24 16.15
C ARG A 94 -1.91 -21.37 17.60
N VAL A 95 -1.03 -21.81 18.50
CA VAL A 95 -1.33 -21.80 19.95
C VAL A 95 -1.59 -20.36 20.41
N ARG A 96 -0.80 -19.39 19.95
CA ARG A 96 -1.05 -17.96 20.23
C ARG A 96 -2.41 -17.49 19.70
N TYR A 97 -2.85 -17.96 18.53
CA TYR A 97 -4.22 -17.69 18.04
C TYR A 97 -5.27 -18.21 19.03
N CYS A 98 -5.13 -19.43 19.53
CA CYS A 98 -6.07 -20.03 20.49
C CYS A 98 -6.22 -19.21 21.79
N PHE A 99 -5.17 -18.48 22.20
CA PHE A 99 -5.19 -17.58 23.37
C PHE A 99 -5.51 -16.11 23.02
N SER A 100 -5.78 -15.79 21.76
CA SER A 100 -6.30 -14.48 21.37
C SER A 100 -7.77 -14.33 21.78
N PHE A 101 -8.28 -13.09 21.87
CA PHE A 101 -9.68 -12.84 22.24
C PHE A 101 -10.69 -13.62 21.37
N TYR A 102 -10.53 -13.52 20.04
CA TYR A 102 -11.40 -14.23 19.10
C TYR A 102 -11.15 -15.75 19.06
N GLY A 103 -9.90 -16.20 19.27
CA GLY A 103 -9.60 -17.63 19.39
C GLY A 103 -10.16 -18.27 20.66
N LEU A 104 -10.15 -17.55 21.79
CA LEU A 104 -10.81 -17.96 23.03
C LEU A 104 -12.32 -18.09 22.81
N ILE A 105 -12.95 -17.11 22.14
CA ILE A 105 -14.37 -17.19 21.77
C ILE A 105 -14.65 -18.41 20.89
N ASP A 106 -13.82 -18.68 19.87
CA ASP A 106 -13.98 -19.86 18.99
C ASP A 106 -13.86 -21.17 19.79
N ILE A 107 -12.91 -21.24 20.72
CA ILE A 107 -12.70 -22.45 21.52
C ILE A 107 -13.84 -22.68 22.51
N LEU A 108 -14.20 -21.64 23.27
CA LEU A 108 -15.27 -21.70 24.27
C LEU A 108 -16.65 -21.91 23.66
N SER A 109 -16.86 -21.53 22.41
CA SER A 109 -18.14 -21.72 21.71
C SER A 109 -18.30 -23.11 21.06
N THR A 110 -17.19 -23.77 20.74
CA THR A 110 -17.17 -24.98 19.90
C THR A 110 -16.71 -26.23 20.65
N TYR A 111 -15.63 -26.13 21.43
CA TYR A 111 -15.03 -27.30 22.08
C TYR A 111 -15.57 -27.72 23.47
N PRO A 112 -16.47 -27.01 24.19
CA PRO A 112 -17.00 -27.50 25.46
C PRO A 112 -17.64 -28.89 25.37
N PHE A 113 -18.31 -29.20 24.26
CA PHE A 113 -18.89 -30.52 24.01
C PHE A 113 -17.82 -31.62 24.07
N TYR A 114 -16.65 -31.37 23.47
CA TYR A 114 -15.54 -32.31 23.44
C TYR A 114 -14.78 -32.36 24.77
N LEU A 115 -14.70 -31.23 25.49
CA LEU A 115 -14.05 -31.15 26.81
C LEU A 115 -14.72 -32.06 27.84
N ASN A 116 -16.04 -32.30 27.75
CA ASN A 116 -16.76 -33.21 28.64
C ASN A 116 -16.25 -34.67 28.57
N PHE A 117 -15.62 -35.09 27.47
CA PHE A 117 -15.03 -36.43 27.37
C PHE A 117 -13.72 -36.57 28.16
N PHE A 118 -13.05 -35.46 28.48
CA PHE A 118 -11.77 -35.44 29.19
C PHE A 118 -11.91 -34.97 30.64
N ILE A 119 -12.84 -34.04 30.90
CA ILE A 119 -13.10 -33.44 32.21
C ILE A 119 -14.59 -33.53 32.46
N GLN A 120 -15.01 -34.13 33.58
CA GLN A 120 -16.42 -34.17 33.96
C GLN A 120 -16.89 -32.77 34.38
N ILE A 121 -17.44 -32.03 33.43
CA ILE A 121 -18.00 -30.69 33.67
C ILE A 121 -19.50 -30.85 33.97
N PRO A 122 -20.05 -30.17 34.99
CA PRO A 122 -21.47 -30.19 35.26
C PRO A 122 -22.29 -29.84 34.01
N TYR A 123 -23.34 -30.59 33.73
CA TYR A 123 -24.19 -30.40 32.56
C TYR A 123 -24.74 -28.96 32.43
N VAL A 124 -25.01 -28.32 33.57
CA VAL A 124 -25.43 -26.90 33.64
C VAL A 124 -24.34 -25.96 33.15
N ALA A 125 -23.07 -26.21 33.51
CA ALA A 125 -21.94 -25.41 33.04
C ALA A 125 -21.68 -25.61 31.54
N LEU A 126 -21.83 -26.84 31.03
CA LEU A 126 -21.76 -27.11 29.58
C LEU A 126 -22.86 -26.37 28.81
N LYS A 127 -24.08 -26.32 29.35
CA LYS A 127 -25.18 -25.53 28.76
C LYS A 127 -24.87 -24.04 28.78
N ALA A 128 -24.32 -23.50 29.87
CA ALA A 128 -23.94 -22.10 29.97
C ALA A 128 -22.84 -21.72 28.96
N LEU A 129 -21.84 -22.60 28.76
CA LEU A 129 -20.77 -22.38 27.78
C LEU A 129 -21.29 -22.32 26.33
N ARG A 130 -22.43 -22.94 26.01
CA ARG A 130 -23.05 -22.82 24.68
C ARG A 130 -23.49 -21.39 24.38
N ILE A 131 -23.82 -20.60 25.41
CA ILE A 131 -24.16 -19.17 25.26
C ILE A 131 -22.95 -18.38 24.74
N ALA A 132 -21.73 -18.85 24.96
CA ALA A 132 -20.53 -18.21 24.40
C ALA A 132 -20.52 -18.18 22.86
N ARG A 133 -21.33 -19.02 22.18
CA ARG A 133 -21.55 -18.94 20.72
C ARG A 133 -22.10 -17.58 20.29
N LEU A 134 -22.83 -16.87 21.15
CA LEU A 134 -23.30 -15.51 20.88
C LEU A 134 -22.16 -14.51 20.74
N LEU A 135 -21.08 -14.68 21.51
CA LEU A 135 -19.92 -13.78 21.46
C LEU A 135 -19.22 -13.81 20.10
N ARG A 136 -19.46 -14.86 19.29
CA ARG A 136 -18.93 -14.98 17.93
C ARG A 136 -19.46 -13.88 17.00
N VAL A 137 -20.67 -13.36 17.25
CA VAL A 137 -21.25 -12.25 16.47
C VAL A 137 -20.39 -10.99 16.53
N PHE A 138 -19.68 -10.75 17.63
CA PHE A 138 -18.82 -9.55 17.77
C PHE A 138 -17.70 -9.48 16.72
N ARG A 139 -17.27 -10.63 16.16
CA ARG A 139 -16.29 -10.68 15.07
C ARG A 139 -16.82 -10.08 13.76
N TYR A 140 -18.11 -10.30 13.49
CA TYR A 140 -18.73 -9.95 12.21
C TYR A 140 -19.30 -8.52 12.19
N ILE A 141 -19.36 -7.86 13.34
CA ILE A 141 -19.87 -6.50 13.45
C ILE A 141 -18.70 -5.51 13.36
N LYS A 142 -18.62 -4.78 12.24
CA LYS A 142 -17.61 -3.73 12.02
C LYS A 142 -17.53 -2.72 13.17
N ALA A 143 -18.66 -2.35 13.76
CA ALA A 143 -18.71 -1.42 14.88
C ALA A 143 -17.89 -1.89 16.09
N PHE A 144 -17.82 -3.20 16.36
CA PHE A 144 -16.98 -3.74 17.44
C PHE A 144 -15.48 -3.66 17.09
N ASN A 145 -15.11 -3.82 15.81
CA ASN A 145 -13.73 -3.63 15.37
C ASN A 145 -13.30 -2.16 15.53
N ILE A 146 -14.16 -1.20 15.16
CA ILE A 146 -13.92 0.23 15.37
C ILE A 146 -13.84 0.55 16.87
N LEU A 147 -14.76 0.01 17.68
CA LEU A 147 -14.75 0.17 19.13
C LEU A 147 -13.48 -0.39 19.77
N SER A 148 -13.03 -1.57 19.33
CA SER A 148 -11.79 -2.19 19.81
C SER A 148 -10.57 -1.34 19.47
N ARG A 149 -10.50 -0.81 18.23
CA ARG A 149 -9.45 0.15 17.81
C ARG A 149 -9.48 1.42 18.66
N ALA A 150 -10.66 1.99 18.91
CA ALA A 150 -10.84 3.18 19.72
C ALA A 150 -10.43 2.98 21.19
N ILE A 151 -10.79 1.85 21.80
CA ILE A 151 -10.34 1.50 23.15
C ILE A 151 -8.83 1.30 23.18
N SER A 152 -8.28 0.62 22.16
CA SER A 152 -6.83 0.37 22.06
C SER A 152 -6.03 1.67 21.88
N SER A 153 -6.53 2.64 21.10
CA SER A 153 -5.88 3.94 20.92
C SER A 153 -5.91 4.80 22.18
N LYS A 154 -6.95 4.67 23.02
CA LYS A 154 -7.11 5.40 24.29
C LYS A 154 -6.75 4.59 25.53
N ARG A 155 -6.11 3.42 25.37
CA ARG A 155 -5.85 2.48 26.49
C ARG A 155 -5.03 3.10 27.62
N GLU A 156 -4.06 3.95 27.30
CA GLU A 156 -3.16 4.54 28.29
C GLU A 156 -3.91 5.60 29.10
N GLU A 157 -4.69 6.45 28.44
CA GLU A 157 -5.57 7.43 29.07
C GLU A 157 -6.64 6.76 29.96
N LEU A 158 -7.21 5.64 29.50
CA LEU A 158 -8.17 4.83 30.27
C LEU A 158 -7.53 4.22 31.52
N VAL A 159 -6.34 3.63 31.40
CA VAL A 159 -5.65 3.02 32.54
C VAL A 159 -5.23 4.08 33.55
N VAL A 160 -4.68 5.21 33.11
CA VAL A 160 -4.25 6.30 34.00
C VAL A 160 -5.45 6.90 34.75
N SER A 161 -6.56 7.14 34.07
CA SER A 161 -7.77 7.69 34.72
C SER A 161 -8.37 6.73 35.74
N LEU A 162 -8.46 5.43 35.43
CA LEU A 162 -8.91 4.40 36.38
C LEU A 162 -7.95 4.24 37.56
N GLN A 163 -6.63 4.28 37.33
CA GLN A 163 -5.64 4.22 38.41
C GLN A 163 -5.75 5.40 39.36
N PHE A 164 -5.86 6.62 38.82
CA PHE A 164 -6.07 7.82 39.62
C PHE A 164 -7.31 7.69 40.50
N LEU A 165 -8.42 7.24 39.91
CA LEU A 165 -9.66 7.02 40.63
C LEU A 165 -9.49 5.97 41.74
N CYS A 166 -8.97 4.78 41.43
CA CYS A 166 -8.77 3.73 42.43
C CYS A 166 -7.90 4.21 43.60
N ILE A 167 -6.84 4.97 43.34
CA ILE A 167 -5.96 5.49 44.39
C ILE A 167 -6.71 6.49 45.29
N ILE A 168 -7.42 7.45 44.72
CA ILE A 168 -8.17 8.43 45.52
C ILE A 168 -9.30 7.76 46.31
N THR A 169 -10.00 6.77 45.74
CA THR A 169 -11.02 5.98 46.44
C THR A 169 -10.41 5.23 47.61
N LEU A 170 -9.27 4.58 47.42
CA LEU A 170 -8.59 3.85 48.50
C LEU A 170 -8.20 4.80 49.65
N ILE A 171 -7.62 5.95 49.34
CA ILE A 171 -7.27 6.96 50.35
C ILE A 171 -8.51 7.40 51.13
N LEU A 172 -9.60 7.76 50.43
CA LEU A 172 -10.85 8.17 51.05
C LEU A 172 -11.49 7.03 51.88
N SER A 173 -11.35 5.79 51.44
CA SER A 173 -11.85 4.61 52.16
C SER A 173 -11.12 4.40 53.49
N PHE A 174 -9.79 4.58 53.53
CA PHE A 174 -9.04 4.50 54.78
C PHE A 174 -9.36 5.65 55.73
N ILE A 175 -9.54 6.87 55.22
CA ILE A 175 -9.97 8.00 56.04
C ILE A 175 -11.37 7.73 56.60
N LEU A 176 -12.29 7.21 55.77
CA LEU A 176 -13.63 6.82 56.19
C LEU A 176 -13.58 5.77 57.31
N PHE A 177 -12.74 4.75 57.20
CA PHE A 177 -12.52 3.75 58.24
C PHE A 177 -12.15 4.41 59.57
N PHE A 178 -11.10 5.23 59.60
CA PHE A 178 -10.63 5.82 60.86
C PHE A 178 -11.65 6.75 61.50
N VAL A 179 -12.46 7.44 60.70
CA VAL A 179 -13.50 8.36 61.17
C VAL A 179 -14.72 7.61 61.71
N GLU A 180 -15.16 6.54 61.03
CA GLU A 180 -16.39 5.83 61.39
C GLU A 180 -16.15 4.67 62.37
N HIS A 181 -14.93 4.13 62.47
CA HIS A 181 -14.63 3.02 63.38
C HIS A 181 -14.89 3.38 64.85
N GLU A 182 -14.59 4.62 65.26
CA GLU A 182 -14.88 5.08 66.63
C GLU A 182 -16.39 5.23 66.89
N ALA A 183 -17.19 5.56 65.87
CA ALA A 183 -18.62 5.79 65.98
C ALA A 183 -19.46 4.53 65.76
N GLN A 184 -18.97 3.58 64.94
CA GLN A 184 -19.64 2.36 64.52
C GLN A 184 -18.65 1.18 64.41
N PRO A 185 -18.05 0.73 65.52
CA PRO A 185 -17.02 -0.30 65.50
C PRO A 185 -17.52 -1.67 65.02
N ASP A 186 -18.81 -1.97 65.20
CA ASP A 186 -19.44 -3.23 64.76
C ASP A 186 -19.69 -3.28 63.24
N VAL A 187 -19.71 -2.12 62.58
CA VAL A 187 -20.01 -1.97 61.15
C VAL A 187 -18.72 -1.75 60.36
N TYR A 188 -17.92 -0.77 60.78
CA TYR A 188 -16.62 -0.49 60.21
C TYR A 188 -15.56 -1.24 61.00
N ASP A 189 -15.69 -2.57 61.03
CA ASP A 189 -14.84 -3.48 61.81
C ASP A 189 -13.38 -3.49 61.34
N ASN A 190 -13.17 -3.33 60.04
CA ASN A 190 -11.87 -3.37 59.39
C ASN A 190 -11.80 -2.42 58.17
N GLY A 191 -10.59 -2.11 57.72
CA GLY A 191 -10.37 -1.22 56.58
C GLY A 191 -10.89 -1.80 55.25
N TRP A 192 -10.98 -3.12 55.12
CA TRP A 192 -11.52 -3.78 53.92
C TRP A 192 -13.02 -3.48 53.76
N THR A 193 -13.77 -3.46 54.86
CA THR A 193 -15.19 -3.11 54.86
C THR A 193 -15.42 -1.69 54.33
N SER A 194 -14.54 -0.75 54.67
CA SER A 194 -14.60 0.64 54.16
C SER A 194 -14.26 0.74 52.66
N VAL A 195 -13.29 -0.05 52.20
CA VAL A 195 -12.91 -0.13 50.78
C VAL A 195 -14.05 -0.73 49.96
N VAL A 196 -14.62 -1.85 50.40
CA VAL A 196 -15.77 -2.49 49.75
C VAL A 196 -16.96 -1.54 49.71
N TRP A 197 -17.24 -0.83 50.82
CA TRP A 197 -18.30 0.17 50.88
C TRP A 197 -18.11 1.27 49.82
N ALA A 198 -16.90 1.85 49.72
CA ALA A 198 -16.61 2.93 48.80
C ALA A 198 -16.71 2.50 47.32
N PHE A 199 -16.21 1.31 46.97
CA PHE A 199 -16.30 0.77 45.61
C PHE A 199 -17.70 0.27 45.25
N ALA A 200 -18.44 -0.33 46.19
CA ALA A 200 -19.83 -0.75 45.99
C ALA A 200 -20.71 0.47 45.67
N GLN A 201 -20.40 1.63 46.25
CA GLN A 201 -21.16 2.84 45.99
C GLN A 201 -21.05 3.35 44.54
N TYR A 202 -19.95 3.02 43.84
CA TYR A 202 -19.84 3.35 42.41
C TYR A 202 -20.87 2.60 41.57
N ILE A 203 -21.19 1.36 41.92
CA ILE A 203 -22.14 0.53 41.17
C ILE A 203 -23.56 0.56 41.75
N GLY A 204 -23.81 1.39 42.77
CA GLY A 204 -25.10 1.50 43.45
C GLY A 204 -25.45 0.31 44.35
N ASP A 205 -24.42 -0.40 44.86
CA ASP A 205 -24.52 -1.56 45.76
C ASP A 205 -25.68 -2.54 45.48
N PRO A 206 -25.75 -3.15 44.28
CA PRO A 206 -26.88 -3.99 43.90
C PRO A 206 -26.98 -5.29 44.74
N GLY A 207 -25.90 -5.68 45.41
CA GLY A 207 -25.87 -6.85 46.28
C GLY A 207 -26.13 -6.55 47.75
N ASN A 208 -26.35 -5.28 48.10
CA ASN A 208 -26.54 -4.82 49.46
C ASN A 208 -25.41 -5.24 50.41
N PHE A 209 -24.17 -5.22 49.90
CA PHE A 209 -22.97 -5.61 50.65
C PHE A 209 -22.55 -4.52 51.66
N ALA A 210 -23.09 -3.30 51.51
CA ALA A 210 -22.67 -2.08 52.18
C ALA A 210 -23.87 -1.31 52.77
N ASP A 211 -24.83 -2.04 53.37
CA ASP A 211 -26.16 -1.57 53.83
C ASP A 211 -26.13 -0.60 55.04
N THR A 212 -24.97 -0.06 55.40
CA THR A 212 -24.80 0.81 56.58
C THR A 212 -24.01 2.06 56.19
N PRO A 213 -24.69 3.19 55.94
CA PRO A 213 -24.03 4.45 55.58
C PRO A 213 -23.33 5.08 56.79
N PRO A 214 -22.27 5.89 56.56
CA PRO A 214 -21.54 6.58 57.61
C PRO A 214 -22.45 7.55 58.39
N ILE A 215 -22.32 7.56 59.71
CA ILE A 215 -23.18 8.38 60.57
C ILE A 215 -22.51 9.70 60.98
N THR A 216 -21.18 9.78 60.95
CA THR A 216 -20.47 11.00 61.34
C THR A 216 -20.60 12.09 60.27
N LEU A 217 -20.47 13.35 60.67
CA LEU A 217 -20.50 14.47 59.72
C LEU A 217 -19.38 14.37 58.67
N VAL A 218 -18.17 14.00 59.11
CA VAL A 218 -17.00 13.87 58.24
C VAL A 218 -17.16 12.68 57.30
N GLY A 219 -17.63 11.53 57.80
CA GLY A 219 -17.89 10.35 56.96
C GLY A 219 -18.99 10.59 55.93
N ARG A 220 -20.05 11.34 56.26
CA ARG A 220 -21.07 11.77 55.30
C ARG A 220 -20.51 12.69 54.22
N LEU A 221 -19.60 13.61 54.56
CA LEU A 221 -18.93 14.45 53.55
C LEU A 221 -18.05 13.61 52.61
N ILE A 222 -17.30 12.64 53.14
CA ILE A 222 -16.51 11.69 52.35
C ILE A 222 -17.42 10.85 51.45
N ALA A 223 -18.56 10.38 51.95
CA ALA A 223 -19.56 9.67 51.17
C ALA A 223 -20.08 10.51 49.99
N CYS A 224 -20.32 11.81 50.18
CA CYS A 224 -20.70 12.71 49.09
C CYS A 224 -19.58 12.83 48.03
N VAL A 225 -18.31 12.96 48.45
CA VAL A 225 -17.17 13.00 47.52
C VAL A 225 -17.04 11.69 46.74
N ILE A 226 -17.17 10.55 47.41
CA ILE A 226 -17.20 9.23 46.77
C ILE A 226 -18.36 9.16 45.77
N GLY A 227 -19.55 9.64 46.11
CA GLY A 227 -20.68 9.70 45.18
C GLY A 227 -20.38 10.49 43.90
N VAL A 228 -19.73 11.66 44.03
CA VAL A 228 -19.30 12.46 42.86
C VAL A 228 -18.24 11.73 42.03
N LEU A 229 -17.25 11.10 42.69
CA LEU A 229 -16.24 10.27 42.03
C LEU A 229 -16.87 9.06 41.30
N GLY A 230 -17.99 8.54 41.82
CA GLY A 230 -18.78 7.49 41.18
C GLY A 230 -19.44 7.92 39.88
N ILE A 231 -19.69 9.21 39.67
CA ILE A 231 -20.10 9.72 38.35
C ILE A 231 -18.89 9.79 37.43
N ALA A 232 -17.74 10.22 37.96
CA ALA A 232 -16.49 10.35 37.19
C ALA A 232 -15.97 9.00 36.65
N ILE A 233 -16.13 7.88 37.39
CA ILE A 233 -15.69 6.54 36.96
C ILE A 233 -16.34 6.09 35.64
N PHE A 234 -17.59 6.50 35.38
CA PHE A 234 -18.29 6.15 34.15
C PHE A 234 -18.15 7.23 33.09
N ALA A 235 -18.15 8.51 33.49
CA ALA A 235 -18.06 9.62 32.57
C ALA A 235 -16.72 9.66 31.81
N VAL A 236 -15.59 9.39 32.48
CA VAL A 236 -14.26 9.47 31.85
C VAL A 236 -14.07 8.38 30.79
N PRO A 237 -14.29 7.08 31.07
CA PRO A 237 -14.20 6.05 30.03
C PRO A 237 -15.19 6.26 28.89
N ALA A 238 -16.42 6.67 29.17
CA ALA A 238 -17.41 6.95 28.13
C ALA A 238 -16.96 8.10 27.21
N GLY A 239 -16.44 9.19 27.77
CA GLY A 239 -15.90 10.33 27.01
C GLY A 239 -14.68 9.97 26.18
N LEU A 240 -13.73 9.22 26.76
CA LEU A 240 -12.54 8.74 26.07
C LEU A 240 -12.87 7.81 24.91
N ILE A 241 -13.74 6.82 25.14
CA ILE A 241 -14.21 5.90 24.08
C ILE A 241 -14.94 6.68 22.98
N GLY A 242 -15.79 7.65 23.34
CA GLY A 242 -16.48 8.50 22.39
C GLY A 242 -15.52 9.28 21.49
N SER A 243 -14.51 9.94 22.07
CA SER A 243 -13.47 10.65 21.31
C SER A 243 -12.66 9.72 20.42
N GLY A 244 -12.23 8.55 20.94
CA GLY A 244 -11.48 7.58 20.16
C GLY A 244 -12.29 7.00 18.99
N PHE A 245 -13.61 6.86 19.15
CA PHE A 245 -14.48 6.42 18.07
C PHE A 245 -14.56 7.47 16.96
N SER A 246 -14.70 8.75 17.31
CA SER A 246 -14.66 9.86 16.36
C SER A 246 -13.32 9.96 15.62
N ASP A 247 -12.20 9.80 16.33
CA ASP A 247 -10.85 9.83 15.75
C ASP A 247 -10.69 8.70 14.70
N ILE A 248 -11.02 7.45 15.06
CA ILE A 248 -10.91 6.31 14.14
C ILE A 248 -11.83 6.45 12.93
N MET A 249 -13.05 6.98 13.11
CA MET A 249 -13.96 7.24 12.00
C MET A 249 -13.43 8.32 11.05
N ALA A 250 -12.80 9.37 11.60
CA ALA A 250 -12.19 10.43 10.80
C ALA A 250 -10.99 9.88 10.00
N GLU A 251 -10.12 9.10 10.64
CA GLU A 251 -8.99 8.42 9.97
C GLU A 251 -9.46 7.52 8.82
N ASP A 252 -10.45 6.66 9.06
CA ASP A 252 -11.00 5.75 8.03
C ASP A 252 -11.63 6.55 6.87
N ALA A 253 -12.30 7.68 7.16
CA ALA A 253 -12.89 8.56 6.15
C ALA A 253 -11.83 9.30 5.33
N GLU A 254 -10.76 9.80 5.97
CA GLU A 254 -9.63 10.44 5.29
C GLU A 254 -8.88 9.46 4.40
N ALA A 255 -8.64 8.23 4.87
CA ALA A 255 -7.99 7.18 4.09
C ALA A 255 -8.82 6.83 2.83
N GLU A 256 -10.14 6.71 2.97
CA GLU A 256 -11.03 6.45 1.84
C GLU A 256 -11.09 7.65 0.87
N LYS A 257 -11.10 8.89 1.40
CA LYS A 257 -11.01 10.10 0.57
C LYS A 257 -9.71 10.12 -0.23
N LEU A 258 -8.57 9.91 0.43
CA LEU A 258 -7.24 9.88 -0.20
C LEU A 258 -7.17 8.84 -1.31
N LYS A 259 -7.67 7.63 -1.07
CA LYS A 259 -7.74 6.56 -2.06
C LYS A 259 -8.58 6.97 -3.28
N ASN A 260 -9.74 7.58 -3.05
CA ASN A 260 -10.59 8.09 -4.12
C ASN A 260 -9.91 9.24 -4.90
N ASP A 261 -9.20 10.13 -4.21
CA ASP A 261 -8.48 11.24 -4.84
C ASP A 261 -7.31 10.75 -5.70
N ILE A 262 -6.51 9.79 -5.22
CA ILE A 262 -5.51 9.08 -6.04
C ILE A 262 -6.17 8.49 -7.28
N GLN A 263 -7.28 7.76 -7.13
CA GLN A 263 -7.99 7.18 -8.27
C GLN A 263 -8.50 8.23 -9.27
N ARG A 264 -8.99 9.38 -8.81
CA ARG A 264 -9.43 10.49 -9.67
C ARG A 264 -8.27 11.13 -10.43
N ILE A 265 -7.13 11.36 -9.77
CA ILE A 265 -5.94 11.90 -10.42
C ILE A 265 -5.43 10.91 -11.47
N VAL A 266 -5.28 9.64 -11.10
CA VAL A 266 -4.91 8.59 -12.05
C VAL A 266 -5.93 8.53 -13.19
N HIS A 267 -7.24 8.64 -12.92
CA HIS A 267 -8.29 8.68 -13.95
C HIS A 267 -8.26 9.90 -14.88
N SER A 268 -7.58 10.97 -14.47
CA SER A 268 -7.34 12.11 -15.35
C SER A 268 -6.37 11.80 -16.49
N PHE A 269 -5.52 10.78 -16.33
CA PHE A 269 -4.59 10.27 -17.34
C PHE A 269 -5.28 9.28 -18.29
N LYS A 270 -6.24 9.78 -19.08
CA LYS A 270 -6.95 8.97 -20.07
C LYS A 270 -6.06 8.67 -21.28
N PHE A 271 -6.27 7.52 -21.91
CA PHE A 271 -5.71 7.25 -23.22
C PHE A 271 -6.18 8.31 -24.23
N GLU A 272 -5.23 8.98 -24.84
CA GLU A 272 -5.44 9.94 -25.91
C GLU A 272 -4.97 9.30 -27.22
N LYS A 273 -5.82 9.33 -28.25
CA LYS A 273 -5.44 8.84 -29.56
C LYS A 273 -4.64 9.92 -30.28
N ASP A 274 -3.44 9.60 -30.74
CA ASP A 274 -2.70 10.45 -31.67
C ASP A 274 -3.36 10.37 -33.06
N GLN A 275 -4.32 11.26 -33.30
CA GLN A 275 -5.13 11.25 -34.52
C GLN A 275 -4.40 11.66 -35.78
N HIS A 276 -3.21 12.26 -35.68
CA HIS A 276 -2.59 12.94 -36.83
C HIS A 276 -1.41 12.16 -37.39
N PHE A 277 -0.62 11.48 -36.57
CA PHE A 277 0.62 10.83 -37.03
C PHE A 277 0.60 9.31 -36.88
N THR A 278 0.41 8.80 -35.67
CA THR A 278 0.62 7.36 -35.39
C THR A 278 -0.67 6.55 -35.27
N GLN A 279 -1.82 7.19 -35.05
CA GLN A 279 -3.10 6.54 -34.70
C GLN A 279 -3.08 5.72 -33.40
N LEU A 280 -1.98 5.77 -32.63
CA LEU A 280 -1.81 5.02 -31.40
C LEU A 280 -2.55 5.68 -30.24
N PHE A 281 -3.09 4.87 -29.35
CA PHE A 281 -3.59 5.30 -28.05
C PHE A 281 -2.41 5.39 -27.08
N VAL A 282 -2.20 6.57 -26.50
CA VAL A 282 -1.09 6.82 -25.58
C VAL A 282 -1.61 7.49 -24.33
N VAL A 283 -1.11 7.05 -23.17
CA VAL A 283 -1.36 7.75 -21.92
C VAL A 283 -0.36 8.90 -21.81
N PRO A 284 -0.83 10.16 -21.68
CA PRO A 284 0.08 11.26 -21.41
C PRO A 284 0.79 10.98 -20.08
N ARG A 285 2.09 11.25 -19.98
CA ARG A 285 2.82 11.00 -18.73
C ARG A 285 2.80 12.16 -17.77
N TYR A 286 2.33 13.32 -18.20
CA TYR A 286 2.08 14.42 -17.31
C TYR A 286 0.74 15.10 -17.58
N LYS A 287 0.16 15.67 -16.52
CA LYS A 287 -1.01 16.55 -16.58
C LYS A 287 -0.72 17.82 -15.80
N ASP A 288 -1.12 18.95 -16.37
CA ASP A 288 -1.00 20.24 -15.70
C ASP A 288 -1.85 20.28 -14.43
N LEU A 289 -1.28 20.83 -13.36
CA LEU A 289 -1.95 20.90 -12.06
C LEU A 289 -3.32 21.59 -12.16
N ASN A 290 -3.41 22.70 -12.92
CA ASN A 290 -4.67 23.42 -13.11
C ASN A 290 -5.70 22.58 -13.88
N THR A 291 -5.25 21.72 -14.79
CA THR A 291 -6.15 20.78 -15.49
C THR A 291 -6.75 19.77 -14.53
N ILE A 292 -5.97 19.27 -13.57
CA ILE A 292 -6.47 18.33 -12.56
C ILE A 292 -7.44 19.04 -11.62
N ILE A 293 -7.07 20.22 -11.09
CA ILE A 293 -7.93 21.02 -10.21
C ILE A 293 -9.30 21.29 -10.87
N THR A 294 -9.29 21.79 -12.11
CA THR A 294 -10.52 22.20 -12.81
C THR A 294 -11.38 21.03 -13.29
N ARG A 295 -10.79 19.90 -13.69
CA ARG A 295 -11.56 18.76 -14.23
C ARG A 295 -11.89 17.70 -13.19
N GLN A 296 -11.04 17.53 -12.19
CA GLN A 296 -11.25 16.58 -11.10
C GLN A 296 -11.82 17.24 -9.86
N TYR A 297 -11.99 18.56 -9.78
CA TYR A 297 -12.52 19.24 -8.57
C TYR A 297 -11.74 18.87 -7.30
N LEU A 298 -10.41 18.86 -7.40
CA LEU A 298 -9.50 18.58 -6.30
C LEU A 298 -8.79 19.86 -5.90
N THR A 299 -8.54 20.03 -4.60
CA THR A 299 -7.70 21.12 -4.10
C THR A 299 -6.22 20.80 -4.32
N ILE A 300 -5.35 21.81 -4.24
CA ILE A 300 -3.89 21.61 -4.30
C ILE A 300 -3.44 20.71 -3.14
N GLU A 301 -4.04 20.85 -1.97
CA GLU A 301 -3.74 20.02 -0.80
C GLU A 301 -4.11 18.55 -1.05
N ASP A 302 -5.30 18.29 -1.60
CA ASP A 302 -5.72 16.91 -1.95
C ASP A 302 -4.76 16.28 -2.96
N ILE A 303 -4.34 17.05 -3.98
CA ILE A 303 -3.39 16.55 -4.99
C ILE A 303 -2.02 16.28 -4.37
N THR A 304 -1.55 17.15 -3.49
CA THR A 304 -0.24 16.99 -2.84
C THR A 304 -0.23 15.75 -1.94
N LYS A 305 -1.26 15.57 -1.09
CA LYS A 305 -1.42 14.37 -0.26
C LYS A 305 -1.53 13.10 -1.12
N ALA A 306 -2.28 13.16 -2.22
CA ALA A 306 -2.44 12.02 -3.12
C ALA A 306 -1.13 11.65 -3.84
N VAL A 307 -0.33 12.63 -4.24
CA VAL A 307 1.01 12.41 -4.81
C VAL A 307 1.96 11.81 -3.78
N GLU A 308 2.02 12.38 -2.57
CA GLU A 308 2.89 11.89 -1.48
C GLU A 308 2.57 10.44 -1.07
N ALA A 309 1.29 10.08 -1.08
CA ALA A 309 0.84 8.73 -0.73
C ALA A 309 0.87 7.72 -1.89
N SER A 310 1.18 8.16 -3.12
CA SER A 310 1.14 7.31 -4.31
C SER A 310 2.54 6.88 -4.74
N ASP A 311 2.71 5.60 -5.09
CA ASP A 311 3.94 5.11 -5.72
C ASP A 311 4.08 5.53 -7.19
N CYS A 312 3.00 6.02 -7.81
CA CYS A 312 2.95 6.24 -9.24
C CYS A 312 2.73 7.68 -9.69
N LEU A 313 2.30 8.57 -8.79
CA LEU A 313 2.09 9.98 -9.09
C LEU A 313 3.21 10.80 -8.46
N HIS A 314 3.73 11.78 -9.20
CA HIS A 314 4.89 12.58 -8.78
C HIS A 314 4.73 14.02 -9.26
N LEU A 315 5.23 15.01 -8.52
CA LEU A 315 5.17 16.43 -8.95
C LEU A 315 6.51 16.85 -9.58
N TYR A 316 6.43 17.52 -10.72
CA TYR A 316 7.59 18.12 -11.38
C TYR A 316 7.26 19.53 -11.88
N ASN A 317 8.27 20.40 -11.91
CA ASN A 317 8.18 21.69 -12.58
C ASN A 317 8.77 21.58 -13.99
N MET A 318 7.94 21.73 -15.02
CA MET A 318 8.40 21.69 -16.41
C MET A 318 9.31 22.88 -16.79
N ALA A 319 9.30 23.97 -16.02
CA ALA A 319 10.22 25.10 -16.24
C ALA A 319 11.69 24.66 -16.22
N ASN A 320 12.02 23.64 -15.41
CA ASN A 320 13.38 23.09 -15.31
C ASN A 320 13.90 22.45 -16.60
N ALA A 321 13.01 22.09 -17.52
CA ALA A 321 13.40 21.49 -18.79
C ALA A 321 13.57 22.52 -19.93
N VAL A 322 13.32 23.80 -19.65
CA VAL A 322 13.48 24.91 -20.60
C VAL A 322 14.75 25.70 -20.24
N ASN A 323 15.43 26.26 -21.24
CA ASN A 323 16.61 27.08 -20.98
C ASN A 323 16.24 28.34 -20.19
N ALA A 324 17.11 28.73 -19.25
CA ALA A 324 16.89 29.92 -18.42
C ALA A 324 16.76 31.23 -19.24
N GLU A 325 17.42 31.32 -20.40
CA GLU A 325 17.34 32.45 -21.32
C GLU A 325 15.91 32.72 -21.84
N ASP A 326 15.06 31.69 -21.82
CA ASP A 326 13.67 31.78 -22.30
C ASP A 326 12.68 32.26 -21.24
N ASN A 327 13.16 32.59 -20.04
CA ASN A 327 12.34 32.98 -18.89
C ASN A 327 11.12 32.06 -18.71
N PRO A 328 11.33 30.75 -18.52
CA PRO A 328 10.22 29.81 -18.42
C PRO A 328 9.36 30.11 -17.20
N ALA A 329 8.05 30.16 -17.40
CA ALA A 329 7.10 30.26 -16.29
C ALA A 329 6.97 28.90 -15.59
N ASP A 330 6.84 28.93 -14.27
CA ASP A 330 6.60 27.74 -13.47
C ASP A 330 5.35 27.02 -13.96
N LYS A 331 5.53 25.73 -14.25
CA LYS A 331 4.47 24.86 -14.73
C LYS A 331 4.57 23.53 -14.02
N ILE A 332 3.88 23.47 -12.88
CA ILE A 332 3.80 22.26 -12.07
C ILE A 332 2.85 21.27 -12.76
N VAL A 333 3.36 20.06 -12.96
CA VAL A 333 2.62 18.97 -13.57
C VAL A 333 2.70 17.75 -12.67
N VAL A 334 1.63 16.96 -12.66
CA VAL A 334 1.64 15.62 -12.07
C VAL A 334 2.14 14.65 -13.13
N PHE A 335 3.18 13.90 -12.82
CA PHE A 335 3.77 12.84 -13.62
C PHE A 335 3.24 11.47 -13.20
N ASN A 336 3.09 10.56 -14.17
CA ASN A 336 2.83 9.16 -13.89
C ASN A 336 4.04 8.26 -14.25
N TYR A 337 4.50 7.44 -13.31
CA TYR A 337 5.41 6.32 -13.58
C TYR A 337 5.39 5.37 -12.39
N LYS A 338 5.44 4.05 -12.61
CA LYS A 338 5.54 3.12 -11.47
C LYS A 338 6.95 3.17 -10.89
N ARG A 339 7.04 3.31 -9.57
CA ARG A 339 8.26 3.04 -8.82
C ARG A 339 8.28 1.57 -8.39
N ASN A 340 9.05 0.73 -9.07
CA ASN A 340 9.27 -0.67 -8.67
C ASN A 340 10.69 -0.94 -8.15
N THR A 341 11.58 0.06 -8.20
CA THR A 341 12.91 -0.01 -7.59
C THR A 341 13.17 1.24 -6.72
N PRO A 342 14.15 1.19 -5.80
CA PRO A 342 14.51 2.36 -4.98
C PRO A 342 14.93 3.58 -5.79
N TYR A 343 15.53 3.38 -6.98
CA TYR A 343 15.99 4.44 -7.88
C TYR A 343 14.94 4.94 -8.88
N GLY A 344 13.83 4.21 -9.09
CA GLY A 344 12.84 4.56 -10.11
C GLY A 344 12.15 3.32 -10.67
N CYS A 345 12.39 3.03 -11.95
CA CYS A 345 11.72 1.94 -12.66
C CYS A 345 12.70 1.03 -13.41
N CYS A 346 12.44 -0.27 -13.38
CA CYS A 346 13.13 -1.32 -14.14
C CYS A 346 12.12 -2.30 -14.76
N ILE A 347 12.19 -2.53 -16.07
CA ILE A 347 11.30 -3.43 -16.81
C ILE A 347 12.16 -4.32 -17.71
N ASP A 348 12.09 -5.63 -17.49
CA ASP A 348 12.72 -6.64 -18.32
C ASP A 348 11.69 -7.24 -19.28
N ARG A 349 11.84 -6.97 -20.59
CA ARG A 349 10.96 -7.52 -21.64
C ARG A 349 11.59 -8.67 -22.39
N GLY A 350 12.79 -9.12 -21.99
CA GLY A 350 13.47 -10.15 -22.73
C GLY A 350 14.16 -9.68 -24.01
N SER A 351 14.33 -8.37 -24.25
CA SER A 351 15.02 -7.86 -25.45
C SER A 351 16.54 -7.83 -25.28
N LYS A 352 17.29 -7.85 -26.39
CA LYS A 352 18.73 -7.55 -26.41
C LYS A 352 19.03 -6.05 -26.31
N VAL A 353 18.03 -5.21 -26.56
CA VAL A 353 18.13 -3.76 -26.49
C VAL A 353 17.57 -3.29 -25.15
N THR A 354 18.33 -2.41 -24.49
CA THR A 354 17.95 -1.77 -23.23
C THR A 354 17.98 -0.26 -23.40
N ILE A 355 16.83 0.39 -23.24
CA ILE A 355 16.72 1.84 -23.20
C ILE A 355 16.96 2.32 -21.77
N VAL A 356 17.87 3.28 -21.60
CA VAL A 356 18.36 3.71 -20.29
C VAL A 356 18.10 5.20 -20.08
N PHE A 357 17.46 5.56 -18.97
CA PHE A 357 17.36 6.94 -18.51
C PHE A 357 18.14 7.14 -17.22
N THR A 358 19.03 8.15 -17.19
CA THR A 358 20.03 8.31 -16.12
C THR A 358 19.93 9.62 -15.35
N SER A 359 19.08 10.56 -15.78
CA SER A 359 19.17 11.95 -15.34
C SER A 359 18.26 12.31 -14.16
N GLY A 360 17.20 11.54 -13.87
CA GLY A 360 16.27 11.86 -12.77
C GLY A 360 15.72 13.29 -12.86
N HIS A 361 15.72 14.01 -11.73
CA HIS A 361 15.20 15.38 -11.67
C HIS A 361 15.95 16.38 -12.56
N ILE A 362 17.21 16.11 -12.94
CA ILE A 362 18.03 17.01 -13.78
C ILE A 362 17.42 17.20 -15.16
N GLU A 363 16.87 16.13 -15.75
CA GLU A 363 16.21 16.17 -17.06
C GLU A 363 14.80 15.62 -16.91
N SER A 364 13.98 16.41 -16.21
CA SER A 364 12.57 16.11 -15.99
C SER A 364 11.89 15.79 -17.32
N CYS A 365 10.93 14.86 -17.29
CA CYS A 365 10.10 14.44 -18.44
C CYS A 365 10.80 13.59 -19.52
N THR A 366 12.13 13.56 -19.63
CA THR A 366 12.86 12.79 -20.65
C THR A 366 12.63 11.28 -20.52
N SER A 367 12.40 10.81 -19.28
CA SER A 367 12.03 9.42 -19.00
C SER A 367 10.74 8.97 -19.71
N TRP A 368 9.82 9.90 -20.01
CA TRP A 368 8.63 9.60 -20.80
C TRP A 368 8.96 9.18 -22.22
N PHE A 369 9.81 9.96 -22.88
CA PHE A 369 10.25 9.72 -24.24
C PHE A 369 10.99 8.39 -24.33
N ALA A 370 11.94 8.16 -23.43
CA ALA A 370 12.69 6.91 -23.32
C ALA A 370 11.77 5.70 -23.08
N TYR A 371 10.81 5.81 -22.17
CA TYR A 371 9.86 4.73 -21.89
C TYR A 371 8.98 4.39 -23.09
N HIS A 372 8.50 5.37 -23.83
CA HIS A 372 7.65 5.08 -24.99
C HIS A 372 8.44 4.44 -26.14
N ILE A 373 9.71 4.80 -26.31
CA ILE A 373 10.60 4.09 -27.25
C ILE A 373 10.71 2.62 -26.81
N ALA A 374 10.95 2.38 -25.51
CA ALA A 374 11.05 1.03 -24.99
C ALA A 374 9.74 0.23 -25.07
N LYS A 375 8.60 0.88 -24.82
CA LYS A 375 7.27 0.25 -24.84
C LYS A 375 6.86 -0.12 -26.26
N ILE A 376 6.92 0.82 -27.21
CA ILE A 376 6.60 0.58 -28.63
C ILE A 376 7.59 -0.42 -29.22
N GLY A 377 8.87 -0.27 -28.89
CA GLY A 377 9.92 -1.14 -29.37
C GLY A 377 10.02 -2.48 -28.65
N GLY A 378 9.20 -2.77 -27.63
CA GLY A 378 9.31 -3.98 -26.80
C GLY A 378 10.72 -4.21 -26.22
N PHE A 379 11.44 -3.14 -25.90
CA PHE A 379 12.80 -3.16 -25.34
C PHE A 379 12.77 -3.25 -23.81
N ASN A 380 13.89 -3.65 -23.21
CA ASN A 380 14.05 -3.48 -21.77
C ASN A 380 14.12 -1.97 -21.45
N PHE A 381 13.66 -1.59 -20.26
CA PHE A 381 13.68 -0.19 -19.81
C PHE A 381 14.20 -0.09 -18.40
N ILE A 382 15.11 0.85 -18.16
CA ILE A 382 15.55 1.19 -16.82
C ILE A 382 15.70 2.70 -16.71
N SER A 383 15.20 3.26 -15.61
CA SER A 383 15.15 4.71 -15.40
C SER A 383 15.44 5.09 -13.96
N LYS A 384 16.37 6.03 -13.79
CA LYS A 384 16.54 6.79 -12.56
C LYS A 384 15.48 7.89 -12.53
N GLU A 385 14.55 7.80 -11.59
CA GLU A 385 13.48 8.80 -11.38
C GLU A 385 13.59 9.46 -10.00
N VAL A 386 14.26 8.80 -9.03
CA VAL A 386 14.34 9.27 -7.64
C VAL A 386 15.74 9.77 -7.33
N ASP A 387 15.82 10.99 -6.78
CA ASP A 387 17.05 11.55 -6.21
C ASP A 387 17.10 11.34 -4.69
N THR A 388 18.31 11.09 -4.18
CA THR A 388 18.56 10.90 -2.74
C THR A 388 18.81 12.21 -2.01
N ASP A 389 19.37 13.21 -2.71
CA ASP A 389 19.50 14.59 -2.25
C ASP A 389 18.76 15.51 -3.24
N PRO A 390 17.56 15.99 -2.90
CA PRO A 390 16.79 16.89 -3.76
C PRO A 390 17.49 18.23 -4.05
N ASN A 391 18.40 18.69 -3.19
CA ASN A 391 19.11 19.96 -3.38
C ASN A 391 20.30 19.80 -4.34
N ASN A 392 20.85 18.59 -4.47
CA ASN A 392 21.95 18.27 -5.36
C ASN A 392 21.62 17.01 -6.17
N PRO A 393 20.66 17.09 -7.12
CA PRO A 393 20.30 15.94 -7.92
C PRO A 393 21.51 15.49 -8.75
N THR A 394 21.66 14.18 -8.92
CA THR A 394 22.84 13.58 -9.54
C THR A 394 22.44 12.75 -10.76
N SER A 395 23.14 12.93 -11.88
CA SER A 395 22.90 12.09 -13.05
C SER A 395 23.77 10.84 -12.94
N TYR A 396 23.19 9.67 -13.18
CA TYR A 396 23.98 8.43 -13.33
C TYR A 396 24.72 8.38 -14.67
N TYR A 397 24.52 9.36 -15.56
CA TYR A 397 25.24 9.43 -16.82
C TYR A 397 26.74 9.61 -16.63
N THR A 398 27.14 10.37 -15.60
CA THR A 398 28.55 10.62 -15.24
C THR A 398 28.76 10.26 -13.78
N ILE A 399 29.47 9.17 -13.53
CA ILE A 399 29.70 8.60 -12.20
C ILE A 399 30.99 9.21 -11.63
N PRO A 400 30.92 10.02 -10.55
CA PRO A 400 32.10 10.58 -9.92
C PRO A 400 32.90 9.51 -9.18
N ASN A 401 34.20 9.75 -8.99
CA ASN A 401 35.12 8.79 -8.35
C ASN A 401 34.75 8.42 -6.90
N ASN A 402 34.01 9.29 -6.21
CA ASN A 402 33.43 9.02 -4.88
C ASN A 402 31.91 9.19 -4.97
N PRO A 403 31.15 8.16 -5.33
CA PRO A 403 29.72 8.27 -5.55
C PRO A 403 29.00 8.51 -4.22
N ILE A 404 28.33 9.65 -4.09
CA ILE A 404 27.47 10.00 -2.93
C ILE A 404 26.09 9.30 -3.04
N CYS A 405 25.86 8.53 -4.11
CA CYS A 405 24.53 8.03 -4.50
C CYS A 405 24.26 6.61 -3.98
N THR A 406 23.42 6.49 -2.94
CA THR A 406 23.05 5.21 -2.32
C THR A 406 22.48 4.19 -3.29
N ASN A 407 21.70 4.63 -4.29
CA ASN A 407 20.99 3.72 -5.21
C ASN A 407 21.77 3.38 -6.50
N LEU A 408 22.94 3.97 -6.73
CA LEU A 408 23.72 3.74 -7.96
C LEU A 408 24.17 2.27 -8.10
N PRO A 409 24.66 1.57 -7.06
CA PRO A 409 25.06 0.16 -7.18
C PRO A 409 23.90 -0.74 -7.63
N LEU A 410 22.70 -0.55 -7.08
CA LEU A 410 21.50 -1.30 -7.47
C LEU A 410 21.13 -1.03 -8.93
N PHE A 411 21.18 0.24 -9.36
CA PHE A 411 20.92 0.61 -10.76
C PHE A 411 21.91 -0.07 -11.72
N LEU A 412 23.19 -0.11 -11.36
CA LEU A 412 24.22 -0.76 -12.18
C LEU A 412 24.07 -2.28 -12.19
N GLU A 413 23.67 -2.89 -11.08
CA GLU A 413 23.40 -4.33 -11.02
C GLU A 413 22.27 -4.73 -11.97
N ASP A 414 21.13 -4.03 -11.89
CA ASP A 414 19.99 -4.28 -12.78
C ASP A 414 20.31 -3.97 -14.24
N LEU A 415 21.00 -2.86 -14.52
CA LEU A 415 21.42 -2.54 -15.88
C LEU A 415 22.34 -3.62 -16.45
N ASN A 416 23.32 -4.08 -15.67
CA ASN A 416 24.21 -5.18 -16.08
C ASN A 416 23.46 -6.49 -16.29
N ARG A 417 22.42 -6.77 -15.49
CA ARG A 417 21.55 -7.94 -15.67
C ARG A 417 20.79 -7.86 -16.99
N LEU A 418 20.19 -6.71 -17.31
CA LEU A 418 19.47 -6.48 -18.57
C LEU A 418 20.40 -6.57 -19.79
N THR A 419 21.66 -6.14 -19.66
CA THR A 419 22.65 -6.12 -20.74
C THR A 419 23.60 -7.30 -20.73
N ALA A 420 23.41 -8.34 -19.92
CA ALA A 420 24.32 -9.49 -19.84
C ALA A 420 24.26 -10.42 -21.07
N ARG A 421 23.38 -10.15 -22.03
CA ARG A 421 23.05 -11.04 -23.13
C ARG A 421 24.01 -10.83 -24.31
N PRO A 422 24.36 -11.89 -25.06
CA PRO A 422 25.20 -11.74 -26.26
C PRO A 422 24.52 -10.89 -27.35
N GLY A 423 25.29 -9.97 -27.93
CA GLY A 423 24.83 -8.98 -28.89
C GLY A 423 23.96 -7.90 -28.25
N SER A 424 24.15 -7.58 -26.96
CA SER A 424 23.33 -6.60 -26.25
C SER A 424 23.66 -5.17 -26.66
N TRP A 425 22.62 -4.33 -26.66
CA TRP A 425 22.72 -2.89 -26.93
C TRP A 425 22.15 -2.10 -25.75
N ALA A 426 22.94 -1.18 -25.19
CA ALA A 426 22.44 -0.21 -24.22
C ALA A 426 22.40 1.19 -24.84
N ILE A 427 21.25 1.83 -24.76
CA ILE A 427 21.01 3.14 -25.38
C ILE A 427 20.56 4.14 -24.30
N PRO A 428 21.51 4.83 -23.64
CA PRO A 428 21.18 5.96 -22.79
C PRO A 428 20.54 7.10 -23.58
N ILE A 429 19.37 7.57 -23.12
CA ILE A 429 18.64 8.71 -23.70
C ILE A 429 18.86 9.94 -22.83
N LEU A 430 19.31 11.04 -23.43
CA LEU A 430 19.67 12.26 -22.71
C LEU A 430 19.28 13.57 -23.42
N GLY A 431 19.24 14.61 -22.59
CA GLY A 431 19.40 16.02 -22.94
C GLY A 431 20.46 16.34 -23.99
N ALA A 432 20.09 16.98 -25.10
CA ALA A 432 21.01 17.82 -25.85
C ALA A 432 20.84 19.28 -25.39
N SER A 433 21.65 19.69 -24.41
CA SER A 433 21.77 21.10 -23.99
C SER A 433 22.81 21.83 -24.84
N GLY A 434 22.36 22.78 -25.65
CA GLY A 434 23.23 23.54 -26.55
C GLY A 434 22.54 24.75 -27.17
N PRO A 435 23.28 25.60 -27.90
CA PRO A 435 22.70 26.76 -28.59
C PRO A 435 21.57 26.33 -29.53
N ARG A 436 20.46 27.06 -29.52
CA ARG A 436 19.27 26.83 -30.37
C ARG A 436 19.57 26.79 -31.87
N SER A 437 20.72 27.32 -32.29
CA SER A 437 21.13 27.39 -33.69
C SER A 437 21.81 26.12 -34.21
N ARG A 438 21.89 25.04 -33.42
CA ARG A 438 22.48 23.79 -33.91
C ARG A 438 21.60 23.17 -35.01
N PRO A 439 22.18 22.75 -36.14
CA PRO A 439 21.39 22.21 -37.25
C PRO A 439 20.85 20.80 -36.97
N HIS A 440 21.47 20.03 -36.05
CA HIS A 440 21.10 18.66 -35.73
C HIS A 440 20.34 18.55 -34.40
N GLN A 441 19.22 17.85 -34.44
CA GLN A 441 18.34 17.60 -33.29
C GLN A 441 18.70 16.30 -32.57
N PHE A 442 19.35 15.37 -33.27
CA PHE A 442 19.73 14.04 -32.77
C PHE A 442 21.24 13.87 -32.86
N HIS A 443 21.84 13.43 -31.76
CA HIS A 443 23.29 13.22 -31.68
C HIS A 443 23.58 11.81 -31.18
N PHE A 444 24.22 11.01 -32.04
CA PHE A 444 24.65 9.67 -31.73
C PHE A 444 26.07 9.72 -31.17
N CYS A 445 26.22 9.46 -29.88
CA CYS A 445 27.48 9.65 -29.17
C CYS A 445 28.01 8.29 -28.70
N TYR A 446 29.18 7.89 -29.17
CA TYR A 446 29.82 6.60 -28.84
C TYR A 446 31.34 6.69 -28.62
N ASN A 447 31.98 7.71 -29.18
CA ASN A 447 33.42 7.97 -29.02
C ASN A 447 33.66 9.03 -27.92
N SER A 448 34.84 9.00 -27.30
CA SER A 448 35.23 9.91 -26.23
C SER A 448 35.46 11.36 -26.69
N LYS A 449 35.91 11.55 -27.94
CA LYS A 449 36.21 12.86 -28.51
C LYS A 449 35.04 13.40 -29.33
N LYS A 450 34.81 14.70 -29.19
CA LYS A 450 33.91 15.45 -30.08
C LYS A 450 34.54 15.57 -31.47
N LYS A 451 33.72 15.62 -32.51
CA LYS A 451 34.11 15.64 -33.94
C LYS A 451 34.90 14.42 -34.40
N ASP A 452 34.92 13.36 -33.60
CA ASP A 452 35.56 12.10 -33.94
C ASP A 452 34.47 11.03 -34.14
N ALA A 453 34.10 10.82 -35.40
CA ALA A 453 33.19 9.76 -35.80
C ALA A 453 33.93 8.46 -36.20
N SER A 454 35.24 8.36 -35.91
CA SER A 454 35.99 7.13 -36.17
C SER A 454 35.72 6.07 -35.10
N TYR A 455 35.85 4.81 -35.49
CA TYR A 455 35.76 3.66 -34.59
C TYR A 455 37.12 3.23 -34.03
N ASN A 456 38.18 3.97 -34.34
CA ASN A 456 39.56 3.61 -34.00
C ASN A 456 39.95 3.98 -32.55
N ASP A 457 39.09 4.70 -31.83
CA ASP A 457 39.33 5.02 -30.41
C ASP A 457 39.18 3.75 -29.56
N PRO A 458 40.22 3.32 -28.81
CA PRO A 458 40.12 2.20 -27.88
C PRO A 458 39.05 2.39 -26.79
N GLN A 459 38.58 3.63 -26.56
CA GLN A 459 37.49 3.93 -25.64
C GLN A 459 36.11 3.86 -26.29
N SER A 460 36.03 3.68 -27.61
CA SER A 460 34.76 3.42 -28.32
C SER A 460 34.08 2.21 -27.70
N LYS A 461 32.78 2.36 -27.41
CA LYS A 461 31.95 1.30 -26.80
C LYS A 461 31.08 0.59 -27.83
N ILE A 462 31.43 0.69 -29.11
CA ILE A 462 30.79 -0.03 -30.21
C ILE A 462 31.78 -1.08 -30.71
N THR A 463 31.39 -2.34 -30.62
CA THR A 463 32.15 -3.48 -31.15
C THR A 463 31.67 -3.86 -32.55
N ASP A 464 30.35 -3.77 -32.81
CA ASP A 464 29.72 -4.00 -34.10
C ASP A 464 29.42 -2.66 -34.82
N TYR A 465 30.47 -2.07 -35.40
CA TYR A 465 30.36 -0.77 -36.09
C TYR A 465 29.56 -0.86 -37.40
N GLU A 466 29.52 -2.02 -38.07
CA GLU A 466 28.74 -2.20 -39.30
C GLU A 466 27.24 -2.15 -39.03
N THR A 467 26.77 -2.83 -37.98
CA THR A 467 25.38 -2.75 -37.55
C THR A 467 25.04 -1.35 -37.02
N PHE A 468 25.97 -0.70 -36.30
CA PHE A 468 25.75 0.68 -35.87
C PHE A 468 25.62 1.67 -37.03
N ASP A 469 26.48 1.58 -38.06
CA ASP A 469 26.37 2.46 -39.23
C ASP A 469 25.07 2.23 -40.00
N ARG A 470 24.63 0.97 -40.14
CA ARG A 470 23.31 0.65 -40.70
C ARG A 470 22.19 1.29 -39.88
N LEU A 471 22.25 1.18 -38.55
CA LEU A 471 21.28 1.80 -37.63
C LEU A 471 21.25 3.31 -37.78
N TYR A 472 22.42 3.96 -37.75
CA TYR A 472 22.55 5.41 -37.88
C TYR A 472 22.00 5.90 -39.21
N ASN A 473 22.40 5.28 -40.33
CA ASN A 473 21.94 5.70 -41.66
C ASN A 473 20.42 5.51 -41.79
N HIS A 474 19.90 4.36 -41.35
CA HIS A 474 18.46 4.09 -41.39
C HIS A 474 17.65 5.09 -40.56
N LEU A 475 18.07 5.36 -39.31
CA LEU A 475 17.40 6.34 -38.46
C LEU A 475 17.56 7.76 -38.99
N SER A 476 18.75 8.16 -39.44
CA SER A 476 18.99 9.51 -39.97
C SER A 476 18.16 9.78 -41.22
N GLU A 477 18.07 8.82 -42.15
CA GLU A 477 17.23 8.94 -43.35
C GLU A 477 15.74 8.99 -42.98
N THR A 478 15.28 8.13 -42.07
CA THR A 478 13.87 8.08 -41.65
C THR A 478 13.46 9.36 -40.94
N LEU A 479 14.24 9.81 -39.95
CA LEU A 479 13.99 11.05 -39.20
C LEU A 479 14.05 12.28 -40.13
N LYS A 480 14.95 12.30 -41.11
CA LYS A 480 15.01 13.40 -42.08
C LYS A 480 13.83 13.39 -43.04
N ARG A 481 13.48 12.23 -43.61
CA ARG A 481 12.42 12.09 -44.61
C ARG A 481 11.03 12.32 -44.02
N GLU A 482 10.77 11.78 -42.83
CA GLU A 482 9.42 11.75 -42.25
C GLU A 482 9.15 12.92 -41.30
N LEU A 483 10.19 13.46 -40.66
CA LEU A 483 10.06 14.45 -39.59
C LEU A 483 10.94 15.70 -39.77
N ASP A 484 11.75 15.75 -40.84
CA ASP A 484 12.68 16.84 -41.14
C ASP A 484 13.71 17.14 -40.04
N TYR A 485 14.12 16.11 -39.29
CA TYR A 485 15.19 16.24 -38.30
C TYR A 485 16.55 15.84 -38.87
N ASN A 486 17.58 16.59 -38.50
CA ASN A 486 18.95 16.24 -38.87
C ASN A 486 19.65 15.51 -37.71
N CYS A 487 20.49 14.54 -38.07
CA CYS A 487 21.26 13.75 -37.13
C CYS A 487 22.76 13.96 -37.34
N ASP A 488 23.56 13.82 -36.28
CA ASP A 488 25.01 13.70 -36.39
C ASP A 488 25.59 12.55 -35.55
N LYS A 489 26.85 12.22 -35.85
CA LYS A 489 27.68 11.31 -35.07
C LYS A 489 28.77 12.11 -34.36
N ASN A 490 28.76 12.09 -33.03
CA ASN A 490 29.83 12.64 -32.19
C ASN A 490 30.24 14.11 -32.47
N GLU A 491 29.46 14.92 -33.21
CA GLU A 491 29.91 16.25 -33.65
C GLU A 491 30.04 17.22 -32.47
N TYR A 492 29.02 17.24 -31.60
CA TYR A 492 28.92 18.19 -30.48
C TYR A 492 29.17 17.56 -29.11
N TYR A 493 29.02 16.25 -28.99
CA TYR A 493 29.05 15.51 -27.74
C TYR A 493 29.92 14.24 -27.87
N GLY A 494 30.45 13.78 -26.74
CA GLY A 494 31.24 12.55 -26.64
C GLY A 494 31.03 11.87 -25.29
N ILE A 495 31.57 10.66 -25.14
CA ILE A 495 31.48 9.83 -23.93
C ILE A 495 32.76 10.01 -23.09
N GLY A 496 32.66 10.80 -22.02
CA GLY A 496 33.80 11.02 -21.12
C GLY A 496 34.19 9.79 -20.29
N LYS A 497 35.39 9.79 -19.70
CA LYS A 497 35.93 8.65 -18.90
C LYS A 497 35.05 8.21 -17.72
N GLN A 498 34.30 9.13 -17.13
CA GLN A 498 33.39 8.87 -16.00
C GLN A 498 31.99 8.45 -16.46
N ASN A 499 31.78 8.24 -17.76
CA ASN A 499 30.47 7.91 -18.27
C ASN A 499 30.01 6.52 -17.84
N ILE A 500 28.69 6.35 -17.65
CA ILE A 500 28.06 5.06 -17.31
C ILE A 500 28.44 3.92 -18.27
N ALA A 501 28.74 4.23 -19.53
CA ALA A 501 29.17 3.26 -20.53
C ALA A 501 30.46 2.50 -20.14
N HIS A 502 31.25 3.01 -19.20
CA HIS A 502 32.44 2.32 -18.69
C HIS A 502 32.15 1.37 -17.51
N TYR A 503 30.93 1.37 -16.99
CA TYR A 503 30.53 0.61 -15.79
C TYR A 503 29.47 -0.48 -16.08
N ILE A 504 29.16 -0.70 -17.36
CA ILE A 504 28.16 -1.67 -17.81
C ILE A 504 28.77 -2.71 -18.75
N LYS A 505 28.18 -3.91 -18.77
CA LYS A 505 28.65 -5.09 -19.50
C LYS A 505 28.01 -5.28 -20.87
N ALA A 506 27.37 -4.25 -21.43
CA ALA A 506 26.76 -4.34 -22.76
C ALA A 506 27.83 -4.45 -23.85
N ASP A 507 27.55 -5.22 -24.91
CA ASP A 507 28.49 -5.40 -26.03
C ASP A 507 28.61 -4.14 -26.89
N ASN A 508 27.50 -3.41 -27.04
CA ASN A 508 27.43 -2.17 -27.81
C ASN A 508 26.69 -1.09 -27.02
N ILE A 509 27.28 0.11 -26.94
CA ILE A 509 26.71 1.24 -26.21
C ILE A 509 26.89 2.52 -27.01
N PHE A 510 25.80 3.26 -27.19
CA PHE A 510 25.84 4.64 -27.65
C PHE A 510 24.78 5.46 -26.92
N THR A 511 25.10 6.71 -26.60
CA THR A 511 24.13 7.66 -26.06
C THR A 511 23.40 8.33 -27.21
N LEU A 512 22.06 8.30 -27.18
CA LEU A 512 21.24 9.12 -28.05
C LEU A 512 20.87 10.40 -27.29
N ARG A 513 21.50 11.52 -27.67
CA ARG A 513 21.10 12.84 -27.19
C ARG A 513 20.10 13.45 -28.15
N VAL A 514 19.00 13.95 -27.62
CA VAL A 514 17.92 14.54 -28.42
C VAL A 514 17.71 15.98 -27.98
N GLU A 515 17.27 16.86 -28.87
CA GLU A 515 16.94 18.24 -28.48
C GLU A 515 15.67 18.27 -27.62
N CYS A 516 15.68 19.09 -26.56
CA CYS A 516 14.58 19.13 -25.59
C CYS A 516 13.22 19.47 -26.21
N PHE A 517 13.22 20.34 -27.22
CA PHE A 517 12.01 20.68 -27.96
C PHE A 517 11.33 19.46 -28.58
N VAL A 518 12.10 18.50 -29.11
CA VAL A 518 11.58 17.35 -29.84
C VAL A 518 10.75 16.41 -28.95
N TRP A 519 11.18 16.17 -27.70
CA TRP A 519 10.43 15.27 -26.83
C TRP A 519 9.38 15.96 -25.95
N LEU A 520 9.50 17.26 -25.67
CA LEU A 520 8.54 17.99 -24.83
C LEU A 520 7.44 18.71 -25.61
N PHE A 521 7.83 19.44 -26.66
CA PHE A 521 6.99 20.49 -27.25
C PHE A 521 6.56 20.18 -28.68
N ASP A 522 7.31 19.36 -29.42
CA ASP A 522 6.89 18.97 -30.77
C ASP A 522 5.61 18.11 -30.72
N PHE A 523 4.65 18.46 -31.56
CA PHE A 523 3.39 17.73 -31.70
C PHE A 523 3.58 16.35 -32.36
N ARG A 524 4.68 16.17 -33.10
CA ARG A 524 5.09 14.93 -33.77
C ARG A 524 5.96 14.02 -32.88
N ARG A 525 6.12 14.34 -31.59
CA ARG A 525 6.97 13.57 -30.66
C ARG A 525 6.62 12.08 -30.63
N MET A 526 5.35 11.70 -30.76
CA MET A 526 4.96 10.29 -30.78
C MET A 526 5.34 9.59 -32.09
N ALA A 527 5.23 10.29 -33.22
CA ALA A 527 5.76 9.80 -34.50
C ALA A 527 7.27 9.60 -34.43
N THR A 528 7.97 10.52 -33.76
CA THR A 528 9.41 10.45 -33.52
C THR A 528 9.79 9.22 -32.69
N ILE A 529 9.09 8.99 -31.58
CA ILE A 529 9.26 7.81 -30.72
C ILE A 529 9.04 6.53 -31.54
N LYS A 530 7.96 6.48 -32.33
CA LYS A 530 7.63 5.32 -33.15
C LYS A 530 8.71 5.05 -34.20
N ALA A 531 9.16 6.09 -34.93
CA ALA A 531 10.22 5.96 -35.92
C ALA A 531 11.55 5.45 -35.31
N LEU A 532 11.90 5.94 -34.11
CA LEU A 532 13.07 5.43 -33.38
C LEU A 532 12.88 3.96 -32.98
N ALA A 533 11.74 3.61 -32.41
CA ALA A 533 11.47 2.24 -31.96
C ALA A 533 11.48 1.24 -33.12
N ASP A 534 10.79 1.57 -34.22
CA ASP A 534 10.72 0.73 -35.42
C ASP A 534 12.10 0.59 -36.08
N GLY A 535 12.85 1.68 -36.21
CA GLY A 535 14.19 1.65 -36.81
C GLY A 535 15.21 0.90 -35.96
N ILE A 536 15.13 1.00 -34.64
CA ILE A 536 15.95 0.20 -33.72
C ILE A 536 15.59 -1.29 -33.87
N ASN A 537 14.31 -1.64 -33.91
CA ASN A 537 13.87 -3.02 -34.14
C ASN A 537 14.35 -3.57 -35.49
N ALA A 538 14.17 -2.79 -36.56
CA ALA A 538 14.50 -3.21 -37.92
C ALA A 538 15.99 -3.56 -38.11
N ILE A 539 16.89 -2.97 -37.31
CA ILE A 539 18.32 -3.19 -37.44
C ILE A 539 18.90 -4.07 -36.33
N LEU A 540 18.47 -3.88 -35.07
CA LEU A 540 19.05 -4.59 -33.93
C LEU A 540 18.35 -5.91 -33.61
N GLU A 541 17.06 -6.04 -33.91
CA GLU A 541 16.28 -7.26 -33.69
C GLU A 541 15.35 -7.58 -34.89
N PRO A 542 15.86 -7.67 -36.14
CA PRO A 542 15.03 -7.85 -37.34
C PRO A 542 14.25 -9.18 -37.35
N GLU A 543 14.77 -10.18 -36.65
CA GLU A 543 14.17 -11.52 -36.55
C GLU A 543 13.06 -11.62 -35.50
N VAL A 544 12.88 -10.58 -34.68
CA VAL A 544 11.90 -10.57 -33.58
C VAL A 544 10.69 -9.75 -34.01
N GLU A 545 9.59 -10.44 -34.32
CA GLU A 545 8.32 -9.76 -34.56
C GLU A 545 7.75 -9.23 -33.24
N LYS A 546 7.82 -7.92 -33.04
CA LYS A 546 7.29 -7.25 -31.85
C LYS A 546 5.94 -6.63 -32.16
N GLN A 547 4.94 -7.06 -31.40
CA GLN A 547 3.60 -6.51 -31.50
C GLN A 547 3.48 -5.30 -30.58
N LEU A 548 2.75 -4.28 -31.06
CA LEU A 548 2.36 -3.17 -30.21
C LEU A 548 1.49 -3.68 -29.05
N PRO A 549 1.66 -3.12 -27.84
CA PRO A 549 0.79 -3.45 -26.73
C PRO A 549 -0.69 -3.23 -27.12
N PRO A 550 -1.60 -4.16 -26.82
CA PRO A 550 -3.01 -4.09 -27.24
C PRO A 550 -3.66 -2.74 -26.90
N GLU A 551 -3.31 -2.17 -25.75
CA GLU A 551 -3.84 -0.90 -25.26
C GLU A 551 -3.40 0.32 -26.07
N MET A 552 -2.36 0.20 -26.90
CA MET A 552 -1.94 1.24 -27.83
C MET A 552 -2.64 1.15 -29.18
N VAL A 553 -3.25 0.00 -29.51
CA VAL A 553 -3.89 -0.25 -30.80
C VAL A 553 -5.40 -0.09 -30.70
N THR A 554 -6.01 -0.65 -29.67
CA THR A 554 -7.46 -0.56 -29.42
C THR A 554 -7.73 0.27 -28.18
N ARG A 555 -8.85 1.00 -28.20
CA ARG A 555 -9.31 1.74 -27.03
C ARG A 555 -9.65 0.72 -25.94
N VAL A 556 -8.90 0.72 -24.85
CA VAL A 556 -9.23 -0.09 -23.68
C VAL A 556 -10.43 0.55 -22.97
N GLU A 557 -11.55 -0.17 -22.91
CA GLU A 557 -12.71 0.20 -22.11
C GLU A 557 -12.50 -0.35 -20.68
N GLY A 558 -11.83 0.44 -19.83
CA GLY A 558 -11.53 0.04 -18.45
C GLY A 558 -10.89 1.16 -17.64
N HIS A 559 -10.68 0.94 -16.34
CA HIS A 559 -9.88 1.79 -15.45
C HIS A 559 -8.37 1.58 -15.67
N ASP A 560 -7.97 1.15 -16.86
CA ASP A 560 -6.59 0.83 -17.17
C ASP A 560 -5.89 2.12 -17.64
N PHE A 561 -4.84 2.53 -16.93
CA PHE A 561 -4.16 3.81 -17.13
C PHE A 561 -2.82 3.64 -17.82
N GLY A 562 -2.72 2.67 -18.74
CA GLY A 562 -1.50 2.39 -19.52
C GLY A 562 -0.31 1.86 -18.70
N MET A 563 -0.54 1.51 -17.43
CA MET A 563 0.45 0.97 -16.51
C MET A 563 0.45 -0.57 -16.41
N GLN A 564 -0.28 -1.25 -17.30
CA GLN A 564 -0.42 -2.71 -17.29
C GLN A 564 0.90 -3.46 -17.54
N ASP A 565 1.82 -2.87 -18.31
CA ASP A 565 3.16 -3.44 -18.56
C ASP A 565 4.11 -3.36 -17.34
N TYR A 566 3.73 -2.65 -16.28
CA TYR A 566 4.58 -2.51 -15.09
C TYR A 566 4.33 -3.64 -14.07
N VAL A 567 4.17 -4.89 -14.53
CA VAL A 567 4.13 -6.05 -13.63
C VAL A 567 5.55 -6.39 -13.20
N ASP A 568 5.72 -6.68 -11.90
CA ASP A 568 7.03 -6.95 -11.27
C ASP A 568 7.72 -8.23 -11.75
#